data_AF-A0A1E1W4J0-F1
#
_entry.id   AF-A0A1E1W4J0-F1
#
_cell.length_a   1.000
_cell.length_b   1.000
_cell.length_c   1.000
_cell.angle_alpha   90.00
_cell.angle_beta   90.00
_cell.angle_gamma   90.00
#
_symmetry.space_group_name_H-M   'P 1'
#
loop_
_entity.id
_entity.type
_entity.pdbx_description
1 polymer ?
#
loop_
_entity_poly.entity_id
_entity_poly.type
_entity_poly.pdbx_seq_one_letter_code
_entity_poly.pdbx_strand_id
1 'polypeptide(L)'
;LVYLTLTTLLLTLLAVGMAVGVVLAVSALLYLQLRGILRNQTTIEDWIVEKAVSRREEQGLAPFVFPYNLGWRKNFKFVLFGSQYDGLRWPVREGCGAYDLTREQLCQKS
;
A
#
# COMPACT_ATOMS: atom_id res chain seq x y z
N LEU A 1 47.95 2.04 -2.78
CA LEU A 1 47.74 2.56 -4.15
C LEU A 1 46.80 1.58 -4.85
N VAL A 2 45.59 2.00 -5.23
CA VAL A 2 44.64 1.13 -5.94
C VAL A 2 45.01 1.17 -7.43
N TYR A 3 45.37 0.04 -8.01
CA TYR A 3 45.65 -0.07 -9.44
C TYR A 3 44.36 -0.43 -10.18
N LEU A 4 43.78 0.56 -10.87
CA LEU A 4 42.60 0.38 -11.73
C LEU A 4 43.07 -0.09 -13.12
N THR A 5 42.96 -1.39 -13.36
CA THR A 5 42.99 -1.95 -14.72
C THR A 5 41.68 -1.60 -15.44
N LEU A 6 41.70 -1.51 -16.78
CA LEU A 6 40.49 -1.21 -17.56
C LEU A 6 39.32 -2.14 -17.20
N THR A 7 39.59 -3.42 -16.98
CA THR A 7 38.59 -4.42 -16.59
C THR A 7 37.98 -4.14 -15.22
N THR A 8 38.81 -3.82 -14.21
CA THR A 8 38.31 -3.50 -12.86
C THR A 8 37.53 -2.18 -12.86
N LEU A 9 37.96 -1.19 -13.65
CA LEU A 9 37.21 0.05 -13.85
C LEU A 9 35.82 -0.21 -14.45
N LEU A 10 35.71 -0.99 -15.52
CA LEU A 10 34.43 -1.33 -16.13
C LEU A 10 33.50 -2.10 -15.18
N LEU A 11 34.04 -3.08 -14.44
CA LEU A 11 33.27 -3.85 -13.47
C LEU A 11 32.77 -2.99 -12.31
N THR A 12 33.57 -2.04 -11.81
CA THR A 12 33.13 -1.13 -10.75
C THR A 12 32.04 -0.18 -11.24
N LEU A 13 32.15 0.38 -12.45
CA LEU A 13 31.10 1.21 -13.04
C LEU A 13 29.79 0.43 -13.21
N LEU A 14 29.87 -0.82 -13.69
CA LEU A 14 28.70 -1.70 -13.81
C LEU A 14 28.07 -1.98 -12.44
N ALA A 15 28.88 -2.34 -11.44
CA ALA A 15 28.41 -2.63 -10.09
C ALA A 15 27.73 -1.42 -9.44
N VAL A 16 28.29 -0.22 -9.62
CA VAL A 16 27.67 1.03 -9.15
C VAL A 16 26.35 1.28 -9.88
N GLY A 17 26.31 1.10 -11.20
CA GLY A 17 25.08 1.25 -11.99
C GLY A 17 23.97 0.31 -11.52
N MET A 18 24.29 -0.98 -11.29
CA MET A 18 23.35 -1.96 -10.75
C MET A 18 22.90 -1.60 -9.33
N ALA A 19 23.82 -1.19 -8.46
CA ALA A 19 23.51 -0.79 -7.09
C ALA A 19 22.54 0.40 -7.06
N VAL A 20 22.77 1.42 -7.89
CA VAL A 20 21.84 2.56 -8.03
C VAL A 20 20.47 2.08 -8.52
N GLY A 21 20.41 1.21 -9.53
CA GLY A 21 19.16 0.65 -10.04
C GLY A 21 18.37 -0.09 -8.95
N VAL A 22 19.04 -0.93 -8.16
CA VAL A 22 18.42 -1.67 -7.04
C VAL A 22 17.92 -0.72 -5.96
N VAL A 23 18.72 0.27 -5.56
CA VAL A 23 18.31 1.25 -4.54
C VAL A 23 17.06 2.01 -4.99
N LEU A 24 16.99 2.44 -6.25
CA LEU A 24 15.81 3.13 -6.79
C LEU A 24 14.57 2.22 -6.79
N ALA A 25 14.70 0.98 -7.25
CA ALA A 25 13.60 0.02 -7.29
C ALA A 25 13.07 -0.31 -5.89
N VAL A 26 13.96 -0.62 -4.94
CA VAL A 26 13.59 -0.94 -3.56
C VAL A 26 13.00 0.28 -2.85
N SER A 27 13.52 1.49 -3.12
CA SER A 27 12.97 2.73 -2.55
C SER A 27 11.54 3.00 -3.03
N ALA A 28 11.25 2.76 -4.31
CA ALA A 28 9.90 2.87 -4.85
C ALA A 28 8.94 1.87 -4.19
N LEU A 29 9.38 0.61 -4.02
CA LEU A 29 8.59 -0.42 -3.33
C LEU A 29 8.33 -0.04 -1.87
N LEU A 30 9.36 0.43 -1.16
CA LEU A 30 9.22 0.88 0.23
C LEU A 30 8.22 2.03 0.35
N TYR A 31 8.28 3.00 -0.57
CA TYR A 31 7.33 4.12 -0.59
C TYR A 31 5.87 3.63 -0.75
N LEU A 32 5.62 2.70 -1.68
CA LEU A 32 4.29 2.13 -1.89
C LEU A 32 3.80 1.38 -0.66
N GLN A 33 4.66 0.56 -0.04
CA GLN A 33 4.33 -0.19 1.17
C GLN A 33 4.04 0.74 2.36
N LEU A 34 4.88 1.76 2.59
CA LEU A 34 4.66 2.75 3.65
C LEU A 34 3.34 3.50 3.46
N ARG A 35 3.01 3.90 2.23
CA ARG A 35 1.73 4.56 1.91
C ARG A 35 0.54 3.65 2.24
N GLY A 36 0.63 2.36 1.91
CA GLY A 36 -0.39 1.36 2.26
C GLY A 36 -0.56 1.21 3.77
N ILE A 37 0.56 1.09 4.51
CA ILE A 37 0.56 0.99 5.98
C ILE A 37 -0.09 2.21 6.62
N LEU A 38 0.22 3.43 6.16
CA LEU A 38 -0.36 4.66 6.72
C LEU A 38 -1.88 4.72 6.55
N ARG A 39 -2.40 4.15 5.46
CA ARG A 39 -3.85 4.10 5.16
C ARG A 39 -4.55 2.85 5.69
N ASN A 40 -3.78 1.87 6.18
CA ASN A 40 -4.22 0.51 6.50
C ASN A 40 -4.96 -0.14 5.32
N GLN A 41 -4.41 0.03 4.14
CA GLN A 41 -5.04 -0.38 2.89
C GLN A 41 -4.02 -1.16 2.04
N THR A 42 -4.44 -2.33 1.57
CA THR A 42 -3.68 -3.15 0.64
C THR A 42 -3.85 -2.64 -0.80
N THR A 43 -2.94 -3.00 -1.69
CA THR A 43 -3.01 -2.62 -3.12
C THR A 43 -4.33 -3.07 -3.77
N ILE A 44 -4.86 -4.24 -3.36
CA ILE A 44 -6.13 -4.75 -3.86
C ILE A 44 -7.28 -3.86 -3.39
N GLU A 45 -7.27 -3.47 -2.12
CA GLU A 45 -8.28 -2.57 -1.56
C GLU A 45 -8.20 -1.16 -2.15
N ASP A 46 -7.00 -0.64 -2.43
CA ASP A 46 -6.81 0.64 -3.16
C ASP A 46 -7.58 0.63 -4.49
N TRP A 47 -7.41 -0.43 -5.28
CA TRP A 47 -8.12 -0.58 -6.55
C TRP A 47 -9.64 -0.73 -6.40
N ILE A 48 -10.12 -1.40 -5.35
CA ILE A 48 -11.56 -1.51 -5.07
C ILE A 48 -12.15 -0.15 -4.69
N VAL A 49 -11.45 0.62 -3.87
CA VAL A 49 -11.87 1.96 -3.44
C VAL A 49 -11.87 2.94 -4.60
N GLU A 50 -10.87 2.92 -5.47
CA GLU A 50 -10.82 3.77 -6.66
C GLU A 50 -12.04 3.57 -7.56
N LYS A 51 -12.41 2.30 -7.82
CA LYS A 51 -13.65 1.99 -8.57
C LYS A 51 -14.91 2.41 -7.83
N ALA A 52 -14.93 2.27 -6.50
CA ALA A 52 -16.08 2.70 -5.69
C ALA A 52 -16.28 4.22 -5.77
N VAL A 53 -15.18 4.98 -5.74
CA VAL A 53 -15.19 6.43 -5.91
C VAL A 53 -15.72 6.80 -7.29
N SER A 54 -15.17 6.25 -8.38
CA SER A 54 -15.64 6.52 -9.75
C SER A 54 -17.14 6.25 -9.90
N ARG A 55 -17.60 5.06 -9.48
CA ARG A 55 -19.02 4.66 -9.57
C ARG A 55 -19.93 5.60 -8.78
N ARG A 56 -19.53 6.01 -7.59
CA ARG A 56 -20.33 6.89 -6.73
C ARG A 56 -20.36 8.32 -7.26
N GLU A 57 -19.26 8.81 -7.83
CA GLU A 57 -19.22 10.10 -8.52
C GLU A 57 -20.16 10.11 -9.73
N GLU A 58 -20.13 9.07 -10.56
CA GLU A 58 -21.03 8.91 -11.72
C GLU A 58 -22.51 8.85 -11.32
N GLN A 59 -22.82 8.26 -10.15
CA GLN A 59 -24.18 8.09 -9.64
C GLN A 59 -24.63 9.23 -8.70
N GLY A 60 -23.77 10.22 -8.43
CA GLY A 60 -24.08 11.32 -7.49
C GLY A 60 -24.29 10.88 -6.03
N LEU A 61 -23.69 9.75 -5.64
CA LEU A 61 -23.78 9.19 -4.30
C LEU A 61 -22.76 9.83 -3.34
N ALA A 62 -23.01 9.69 -2.04
CA ALA A 62 -22.06 10.15 -1.01
C ALA A 62 -20.69 9.44 -1.12
N PRO A 63 -19.57 10.12 -0.81
CA PRO A 63 -18.23 9.53 -0.90
C PRO A 63 -18.08 8.24 -0.09
N PHE A 64 -17.36 7.27 -0.63
CA PHE A 64 -17.06 6.03 0.08
C PHE A 64 -16.06 6.29 1.21
N VAL A 65 -16.40 5.86 2.43
CA VAL A 65 -15.51 5.95 3.59
C VAL A 65 -14.88 4.58 3.82
N PHE A 66 -13.54 4.52 3.75
CA PHE A 66 -12.82 3.26 3.94
C PHE A 66 -12.88 2.79 5.40
N PRO A 67 -13.40 1.57 5.68
CA PRO A 67 -13.75 1.13 7.03
C PRO A 67 -12.54 0.81 7.91
N TYR A 68 -11.42 0.37 7.33
CA TYR A 68 -10.26 -0.12 8.10
C TYR A 68 -9.23 0.97 8.43
N ASN A 69 -9.43 2.21 7.97
CA ASN A 69 -8.54 3.31 8.31
C ASN A 69 -8.89 3.90 9.69
N LEU A 70 -8.10 3.54 10.71
CA LEU A 70 -8.25 3.97 12.10
C LEU A 70 -7.44 5.23 12.43
N GLY A 71 -6.73 5.77 11.43
CA GLY A 71 -5.78 6.86 11.57
C GLY A 71 -4.33 6.38 11.60
N TRP A 72 -3.42 7.17 11.01
CA TRP A 72 -2.04 6.79 10.72
C TRP A 72 -1.26 6.19 11.90
N ARG A 73 -1.42 6.73 13.12
CA ARG A 73 -0.75 6.21 14.33
C ARG A 73 -1.25 4.82 14.72
N LYS A 74 -2.57 4.59 14.67
CA LYS A 74 -3.18 3.30 15.00
C LYS A 74 -2.84 2.27 13.94
N ASN A 75 -2.91 2.65 12.66
CA ASN A 75 -2.54 1.82 11.53
C ASN A 75 -1.08 1.36 11.61
N PHE A 76 -0.15 2.29 11.91
CA PHE A 76 1.27 1.95 12.05
C PHE A 76 1.53 1.02 13.25
N LYS A 77 0.89 1.28 14.40
CA LYS A 77 0.97 0.38 15.56
C LYS A 77 0.38 -1.00 15.24
N PHE A 78 -0.69 -1.04 14.46
CA PHE A 78 -1.36 -2.26 14.04
C PHE A 78 -0.44 -3.13 13.18
N VAL A 79 0.29 -2.55 12.23
CA VAL A 79 1.23 -3.31 11.41
C VAL A 79 2.45 -3.81 12.21
N LEU A 80 2.95 -3.03 13.16
CA LEU A 80 4.12 -3.42 13.96
C LEU A 80 3.82 -4.40 15.10
N PHE A 81 2.63 -4.33 15.70
CA PHE A 81 2.28 -5.07 16.92
C PHE A 81 0.98 -5.88 16.79
N GLY A 82 0.37 -5.92 15.61
CA GLY A 82 -0.91 -6.59 15.34
C GLY A 82 -0.82 -8.08 15.02
N SER A 83 0.28 -8.76 15.38
CA SER A 83 0.34 -10.23 15.29
C SER A 83 -0.67 -10.94 16.19
N GLN A 84 -1.37 -10.20 17.06
CA GLN A 84 -2.39 -10.69 17.99
C GLN A 84 -3.80 -10.80 17.38
N TYR A 85 -4.01 -10.30 16.15
CA TYR A 85 -5.31 -10.40 15.48
C TYR A 85 -5.44 -11.72 14.71
N ASP A 86 -6.66 -12.23 14.64
CA ASP A 86 -7.00 -13.55 14.06
C ASP A 86 -6.95 -13.59 12.52
N GLY A 87 -6.70 -12.45 11.86
CA GLY A 87 -6.69 -12.32 10.40
C GLY A 87 -8.08 -12.33 9.75
N LEU A 88 -9.13 -12.57 10.53
CA LEU A 88 -10.52 -12.66 10.08
C LEU A 88 -11.32 -11.41 10.45
N ARG A 89 -11.05 -10.83 11.61
CA ARG A 89 -11.75 -9.67 12.15
C ARG A 89 -10.78 -8.53 12.38
N TRP A 90 -11.03 -7.44 11.69
CA TRP A 90 -10.24 -6.22 11.78
C TRP A 90 -11.04 -5.13 12.50
N PRO A 91 -10.38 -4.31 13.34
CA PRO A 91 -11.03 -3.14 13.92
C PRO A 91 -11.49 -2.18 12.81
N VAL A 92 -12.74 -1.72 12.91
CA VAL A 92 -13.33 -0.76 11.97
C VAL A 92 -13.48 0.61 12.59
N ARG A 93 -13.50 1.62 11.72
CA ARG A 93 -13.81 3.01 12.08
C ARG A 93 -15.24 3.11 12.61
N GLU A 94 -15.46 4.03 13.56
CA GLU A 94 -16.81 4.34 14.04
C GLU A 94 -17.73 4.76 12.89
N GLY A 95 -18.95 4.21 12.86
CA GLY A 95 -19.92 4.44 11.80
C GLY A 95 -19.75 3.55 10.56
N CYS A 96 -18.74 2.69 10.52
CA CYS A 96 -18.54 1.71 9.44
C CYS A 96 -18.79 0.27 9.91
N GLY A 97 -19.29 -0.57 9.01
CA GLY A 97 -19.45 -2.00 9.20
C GLY A 97 -18.23 -2.79 8.73
N ALA A 98 -18.00 -3.97 9.33
CA ALA A 98 -16.95 -4.91 8.97
C ALA A 98 -17.03 -5.44 7.52
N TYR A 99 -18.19 -5.28 6.87
CA TYR A 99 -18.44 -5.78 5.51
C TYR A 99 -18.74 -4.66 4.49
N ASP A 100 -18.55 -3.39 4.85
CA ASP A 100 -18.92 -2.28 3.96
C ASP A 100 -18.14 -2.30 2.64
N LEU A 101 -16.87 -2.68 2.68
CA LEU A 101 -16.06 -2.88 1.47
C LEU A 101 -16.60 -4.01 0.59
N THR A 102 -17.01 -5.13 1.20
CA THR A 102 -17.57 -6.28 0.47
C THR A 102 -18.93 -5.94 -0.14
N ARG A 103 -19.77 -5.20 0.59
CA ARG A 103 -21.07 -4.70 0.08
C ARG A 103 -20.86 -3.78 -1.11
N GLU A 104 -19.90 -2.86 -1.02
CA GLU A 104 -19.55 -1.98 -2.13
C GLU A 104 -19.06 -2.78 -3.35
N GLN A 105 -18.24 -3.81 -3.14
CA GLN A 105 -17.76 -4.69 -4.21
C GLN A 105 -18.89 -5.48 -4.89
N LEU A 106 -19.93 -5.89 -4.16
CA LEU A 106 -21.13 -6.52 -4.74
C LEU A 106 -21.88 -5.54 -5.65
N CYS A 107 -22.06 -4.30 -5.21
CA CYS A 107 -22.71 -3.25 -6.00
C CYS A 107 -21.92 -2.82 -7.25
N GLN A 108 -20.62 -3.14 -7.34
CA GLN A 108 -19.82 -2.95 -8.56
C GLN A 108 -20.02 -4.07 -9.60
N LYS A 109 -20.53 -5.23 -9.17
CA LYS A 109 -20.72 -6.42 -10.03
C LYS A 109 -22.13 -6.57 -10.56
N SER A 110 -23.11 -5.97 -9.89
CA SER A 110 -24.52 -5.88 -10.29
C SER A 110 -24.72 -4.80 -11.34
#